data_AF-A0A3R6DHD5-F1
#
_entry.id   AF-A0A3R6DHD5-F1
#
_cell.length_a   1.000
_cell.length_b   1.000
_cell.length_c   1.000
_cell.angle_alpha   90.00
_cell.angle_beta   90.00
_cell.angle_gamma   90.00
#
_symmetry.space_group_name_H-M   'P 1'
#
loop_
_entity.id
_entity.type
_entity.pdbx_description
1 polymer ?
#
loop_
_entity_poly.entity_id
_entity_poly.type
_entity_poly.pdbx_seq_one_letter_code
_entity_poly.pdbx_strand_id
1 'polypeptide(L)'
;MNEITVSAKTLDDAITEASIQLGVASDQMEYDVIEKGSAGFLGIGSRQAVIRARIKKTVTEEIKAEEIKPEEIKKEFKKDFRKDRKEFVGHKERKEYKEYKKDSKKDFKKEPKKEFVKENKTETASAVTAAAPVYEEKKELHVAVVTEATQKICEKFLQEVLQAMGMGEVTIVSSIDEEGALAIEMSGDNMGILIGKRGQTLDSLQYLTNRVANKSQDGYVRVKLDTEDYRKRRKQTLENLAKNIAYKVKRSRKPISLEPMNPYERRIIHSALQADDRVSTHSEGEEPYRRVVVTPNRR
;
A
#
# COMPACT_ATOMS: atom_id res chain seq x y z
N MET A 1 19.92 -26.11 20.05
CA MET A 1 19.77 -26.27 18.59
C MET A 1 20.70 -27.38 18.18
N ASN A 2 20.16 -28.47 17.66
CA ASN A 2 20.94 -29.65 17.31
C ASN A 2 21.56 -29.41 15.92
N GLU A 3 22.81 -28.96 15.91
CA GLU A 3 23.64 -29.00 14.71
C GLU A 3 24.28 -30.38 14.60
N ILE A 4 24.31 -30.95 13.40
CA ILE A 4 24.99 -32.22 13.14
C ILE A 4 26.11 -32.00 12.13
N THR A 5 27.19 -32.76 12.28
CA THR A 5 28.29 -32.78 11.30
C THR A 5 28.29 -34.15 10.65
N VAL A 6 28.19 -34.16 9.33
CA VAL A 6 28.08 -35.39 8.52
C VAL A 6 29.18 -35.39 7.48
N SER A 7 29.84 -36.54 7.33
CA SER A 7 30.96 -36.74 6.40
C SER A 7 30.65 -37.88 5.44
N ALA A 8 30.70 -37.61 4.13
CA ALA A 8 30.45 -38.61 3.10
C ALA A 8 31.47 -38.51 1.95
N LYS A 9 31.35 -39.40 0.96
CA LYS A 9 32.28 -39.44 -0.18
C LYS A 9 32.12 -38.23 -1.11
N THR A 10 30.88 -37.79 -1.31
CA THR A 10 30.54 -36.62 -2.11
C THR A 10 29.66 -35.65 -1.31
N LEU A 11 29.55 -34.41 -1.78
CA LEU A 11 28.68 -33.41 -1.18
C LEU A 11 27.20 -33.85 -1.18
N ASP A 12 26.74 -34.44 -2.28
CA ASP A 12 25.36 -34.89 -2.43
C ASP A 12 25.03 -36.07 -1.51
N ASP A 13 25.98 -36.99 -1.33
CA ASP A 13 25.86 -38.07 -0.35
C ASP A 13 25.76 -37.52 1.08
N ALA A 14 26.58 -36.50 1.40
CA ALA A 14 26.58 -35.88 2.72
C ALA A 14 25.26 -35.16 3.02
N ILE A 15 24.67 -34.48 2.01
CA ILE A 15 23.35 -33.85 2.13
C ILE A 15 22.26 -34.90 2.35
N THR A 16 22.33 -36.02 1.64
CA THR A 16 21.37 -37.11 1.75
C THR A 16 21.44 -37.78 3.13
N GLU A 17 22.64 -38.07 3.64
CA GLU A 17 22.83 -38.62 4.98
C GLU A 17 22.37 -37.64 6.07
N ALA A 18 22.64 -36.35 5.90
CA ALA A 18 22.18 -35.32 6.83
C ALA A 18 20.65 -35.16 6.82
N SER A 19 20.00 -35.28 5.67
CA SER A 19 18.54 -35.29 5.52
C SER A 19 17.92 -36.49 6.28
N ILE A 20 18.53 -37.68 6.16
CA ILE A 20 18.08 -38.88 6.87
C ILE A 20 18.27 -38.73 8.39
N GLN A 21 19.42 -38.21 8.84
CA GLN A 21 19.71 -38.05 10.27
C GLN A 21 18.85 -36.98 10.95
N LEU A 22 18.53 -35.90 10.24
CA LEU A 22 17.65 -34.84 10.76
C LEU A 22 16.16 -35.17 10.57
N GLY A 23 15.83 -36.19 9.76
CA GLY A 23 14.45 -36.59 9.49
C GLY A 23 13.64 -35.54 8.70
N VAL A 24 14.32 -34.68 7.94
CA VAL A 24 13.71 -33.59 7.18
C VAL A 24 14.14 -33.65 5.72
N ALA A 25 13.32 -33.12 4.82
CA ALA A 25 13.65 -33.01 3.41
C ALA A 25 14.77 -31.97 3.17
N SER A 26 15.48 -32.09 2.03
CA SER A 26 16.66 -31.27 1.72
C SER A 26 16.37 -29.76 1.57
N ASP A 27 15.11 -29.39 1.34
CA ASP A 27 14.59 -28.03 1.24
C ASP A 27 14.34 -27.37 2.62
N GLN A 28 14.24 -28.16 3.68
CA GLN A 28 13.95 -27.72 5.06
C GLN A 28 15.19 -27.67 5.95
N MET A 29 16.37 -27.96 5.40
CA MET A 29 17.65 -27.92 6.10
C MET A 29 18.57 -26.87 5.50
N GLU A 30 19.37 -26.24 6.35
CA GLU A 30 20.44 -25.33 5.97
C GLU A 30 21.78 -26.00 6.30
N TYR A 31 22.76 -25.92 5.40
CA TYR A 31 24.05 -26.56 5.62
C TYR A 31 25.21 -25.67 5.17
N ASP A 32 26.30 -25.74 5.93
CA ASP A 32 27.57 -25.13 5.62
C ASP A 32 28.56 -26.21 5.17
N VAL A 33 29.22 -25.99 4.04
CA VAL A 33 30.24 -26.91 3.51
C VAL A 33 31.58 -26.58 4.16
N ILE A 34 32.04 -27.45 5.06
CA ILE A 34 33.34 -27.29 5.71
C ILE A 34 34.45 -27.76 4.78
N GLU A 35 34.25 -28.92 4.15
CA GLU A 35 35.21 -29.51 3.21
C GLU A 35 34.46 -30.04 1.99
N LYS A 36 34.85 -29.62 0.78
CA LYS A 36 34.13 -29.96 -0.45
C LYS A 36 34.29 -31.41 -0.91
N GLY A 37 35.19 -32.17 -0.28
CA GLY A 37 35.61 -33.49 -0.74
C GLY A 37 36.29 -33.44 -2.11
N SER A 38 37.04 -34.46 -2.45
CA SER A 38 37.65 -34.57 -3.78
C SER A 38 37.71 -36.03 -4.22
N ALA A 39 37.17 -36.31 -5.40
CA ALA A 39 37.38 -37.58 -6.07
C ALA A 39 38.81 -37.60 -6.62
N GLY A 40 39.74 -38.24 -5.91
CA GLY A 40 41.12 -38.40 -6.36
C GLY A 40 41.21 -39.18 -7.69
N PHE A 41 42.37 -39.12 -8.35
CA PHE A 41 42.62 -39.86 -9.59
C PHE A 41 42.65 -41.36 -9.30
N LEU A 42 41.69 -42.13 -9.83
CA LEU A 42 41.53 -43.58 -9.63
C LEU A 42 41.18 -44.04 -8.20
N GLY A 43 40.63 -43.16 -7.35
CA GLY A 43 40.23 -43.51 -5.97
C GLY A 43 41.37 -43.45 -4.95
N ILE A 44 42.59 -43.11 -5.39
CA ILE A 44 43.74 -42.90 -4.52
C ILE A 44 43.82 -41.41 -4.17
N GLY A 45 43.84 -41.09 -2.87
CA GLY A 45 43.89 -39.71 -2.37
C GLY A 45 42.54 -38.98 -2.36
N SER A 46 41.41 -39.71 -2.28
CA SER A 46 40.11 -39.07 -2.10
C SER A 46 39.99 -38.41 -0.73
N ARG A 47 39.41 -37.20 -0.70
CA ARG A 47 39.04 -36.51 0.54
C ARG A 47 37.53 -36.56 0.69
N GLN A 48 37.07 -36.85 1.89
CA GLN A 48 35.64 -36.87 2.21
C GLN A 48 35.08 -35.45 2.20
N ALA A 49 33.84 -35.30 1.76
CA ALA A 49 33.09 -34.07 1.92
C ALA A 49 32.53 -34.03 3.34
N VAL A 50 32.66 -32.89 4.00
CA VAL A 50 32.17 -32.67 5.37
C VAL A 50 31.25 -31.46 5.35
N ILE A 51 30.01 -31.67 5.80
CA ILE A 51 29.01 -30.61 5.93
C ILE A 51 28.55 -30.49 7.38
N ARG A 52 28.21 -29.26 7.77
CA ARG A 52 27.50 -28.98 9.02
C ARG A 52 26.08 -28.60 8.68
N ALA A 53 25.11 -29.39 9.12
CA ALA A 53 23.71 -29.20 8.81
C ALA A 53 22.90 -28.83 10.05
N ARG A 54 21.92 -27.96 9.85
CA ARG A 54 20.93 -27.54 10.85
C ARG A 54 19.54 -27.46 10.22
N ILE A 55 18.51 -27.68 11.03
CA ILE A 55 17.13 -27.46 10.58
C ILE A 55 16.92 -25.95 10.39
N LYS A 56 16.37 -25.57 9.24
CA LYS A 56 16.02 -24.17 8.97
C LYS A 56 14.90 -23.78 9.92
N LYS A 57 15.16 -22.83 10.82
CA LYS A 57 14.11 -22.31 11.70
C LYS A 57 13.03 -21.67 10.85
N THR A 58 11.83 -22.22 10.91
CA THR A 58 10.64 -21.47 10.50
C THR A 58 10.38 -20.41 11.56
N VAL A 59 10.01 -19.21 11.09
CA VAL A 59 9.93 -17.92 11.81
C VAL A 59 9.12 -17.96 13.12
N THR A 60 8.39 -19.04 13.39
CA THR A 60 7.65 -19.31 14.63
C THR A 60 8.50 -19.40 15.90
N GLU A 61 9.79 -19.74 15.83
CA GLU A 61 10.61 -19.92 17.05
C GLU A 61 11.35 -18.65 17.52
N GLU A 62 11.61 -17.70 16.63
CA GLU A 62 12.35 -16.47 16.99
C GLU A 62 11.49 -15.52 17.85
N ILE A 63 10.17 -15.55 17.71
CA ILE A 63 9.23 -14.71 18.47
C ILE A 63 9.18 -15.10 19.96
N LYS A 64 9.64 -16.31 20.33
CA LYS A 64 9.64 -16.76 21.74
C LYS A 64 10.89 -16.40 22.53
N ALA A 65 11.99 -16.00 21.88
CA ALA A 65 13.28 -15.78 22.56
C ALA A 65 13.59 -14.30 22.85
N GLU A 66 12.89 -13.36 22.22
CA GLU A 66 13.03 -11.92 22.48
C GLU A 66 11.79 -11.38 23.21
N GLU A 67 11.62 -11.78 24.47
CA GLU A 67 10.77 -11.03 25.40
C GLU A 67 11.47 -9.70 25.74
N ILE A 68 11.16 -8.67 24.97
CA ILE A 68 11.58 -7.29 25.22
C ILE A 68 10.90 -6.81 26.52
N LYS A 69 11.71 -6.43 27.51
CA LYS A 69 11.19 -5.92 28.79
C LYS A 69 10.47 -4.57 28.57
N PRO A 70 9.20 -4.42 28.99
CA PRO A 70 8.35 -3.25 28.71
C PRO A 70 8.78 -1.94 29.39
N GLU A 71 9.84 -1.95 30.22
CA GLU A 71 10.30 -0.78 30.96
C GLU A 71 11.23 0.15 30.17
N GLU A 72 11.93 -0.35 29.15
CA GLU A 72 12.85 0.46 28.33
C GLU A 72 12.11 1.31 27.30
N ILE A 73 11.04 0.77 26.69
CA ILE A 73 10.20 1.47 25.70
C ILE A 73 9.53 2.72 26.33
N LYS A 74 9.11 2.65 27.59
CA LYS A 74 8.51 3.79 28.31
C LYS A 74 9.51 4.93 28.56
N LYS A 75 10.82 4.64 28.63
CA LYS A 75 11.86 5.66 28.86
C LYS A 75 12.23 6.38 27.57
N GLU A 76 12.28 5.68 26.43
CA GLU A 76 12.52 6.30 25.12
C GLU A 76 11.34 7.16 24.68
N PHE A 77 10.10 6.67 24.77
CA PHE A 77 8.91 7.45 24.41
C PHE A 77 8.74 8.74 25.24
N LYS A 78 9.15 8.74 26.53
CA LYS A 78 9.10 9.95 27.37
C LYS A 78 10.19 10.97 27.04
N LYS A 79 11.31 10.53 26.46
CA LYS A 79 12.42 11.40 26.06
C LYS A 79 12.09 12.12 24.75
N ASP A 80 11.49 11.42 23.80
CA ASP A 80 11.16 11.98 22.49
C ASP A 80 9.97 12.94 22.54
N PHE A 81 8.91 12.61 23.30
CA PHE A 81 7.79 13.55 23.50
C PHE A 81 8.16 14.84 24.25
N ARG A 82 9.26 14.86 25.01
CA ARG A 82 9.77 16.07 25.68
C ARG A 82 10.61 16.94 24.76
N LYS A 83 11.14 16.39 23.67
CA LYS A 83 11.95 17.12 22.68
C LYS A 83 11.03 17.89 21.72
N ASP A 84 9.99 17.23 21.21
CA ASP A 84 9.08 17.81 20.21
C ASP A 84 8.20 18.94 20.80
N ARG A 85 7.86 18.86 22.09
CA ARG A 85 7.10 19.93 22.77
C ARG A 85 7.92 21.22 22.97
N LYS A 86 9.26 21.14 23.01
CA LYS A 86 10.11 22.34 23.17
C LYS A 86 10.31 23.08 21.85
N GLU A 87 10.21 22.40 20.71
CA GLU A 87 10.31 23.03 19.39
C GLU A 87 9.02 23.78 18.99
N PHE A 88 7.86 23.35 19.50
CA PHE A 88 6.56 23.95 19.12
C PHE A 88 6.16 25.23 19.90
N VAL A 89 6.90 25.62 20.94
CA VAL A 89 6.59 26.81 21.77
C VAL A 89 7.36 28.06 21.30
N GLY A 90 8.29 27.93 20.35
CA GLY A 90 9.13 29.01 19.85
C GLY A 90 8.63 29.69 18.58
N HIS A 91 7.38 30.17 18.54
CA HIS A 91 6.98 31.32 17.71
C HIS A 91 5.50 31.65 17.97
N LYS A 92 5.27 32.55 18.93
CA LYS A 92 3.98 33.19 19.16
C LYS A 92 4.20 34.69 19.23
N GLU A 93 4.16 35.35 18.08
CA GLU A 93 3.94 36.80 18.04
C GLU A 93 2.71 37.13 17.17
N ARG A 94 1.73 37.68 17.88
CA ARG A 94 0.55 38.45 17.44
C ARG A 94 0.76 39.21 16.13
N LYS A 95 -0.26 39.23 15.26
CA LYS A 95 -0.85 40.49 14.72
C LYS A 95 -2.35 40.36 14.44
N GLU A 96 -3.01 41.47 14.73
CA GLU A 96 -4.45 41.74 14.80
C GLU A 96 -5.18 41.64 13.47
N TYR A 97 -6.45 41.24 13.54
CA TYR A 97 -7.44 41.46 12.49
C TYR A 97 -7.72 42.96 12.33
N LYS A 98 -7.55 43.50 11.13
CA LYS A 98 -8.21 44.74 10.70
C LYS A 98 -9.22 44.43 9.60
N GLU A 99 -10.46 44.68 9.95
CA GLU A 99 -11.65 44.76 9.11
C GLU A 99 -11.62 46.06 8.29
N TYR A 100 -11.90 46.01 6.98
CA TYR A 100 -12.49 47.15 6.26
C TYR A 100 -13.39 46.69 5.10
N LYS A 101 -14.58 47.29 5.07
CA LYS A 101 -15.60 47.23 4.02
C LYS A 101 -15.25 48.15 2.84
N LYS A 102 -15.65 47.71 1.64
CA LYS A 102 -16.38 48.41 0.55
C LYS A 102 -16.02 49.87 0.20
N ASP A 103 -15.59 50.15 -1.04
CA ASP A 103 -16.37 50.82 -2.11
C ASP A 103 -15.52 51.26 -3.36
N SER A 104 -16.13 51.02 -4.53
CA SER A 104 -16.12 51.74 -5.84
C SER A 104 -14.86 52.24 -6.61
N LYS A 105 -14.82 51.76 -7.88
CA LYS A 105 -14.68 52.46 -9.20
C LYS A 105 -13.30 52.85 -9.80
N LYS A 106 -13.08 52.29 -11.01
CA LYS A 106 -12.53 52.79 -12.32
C LYS A 106 -11.11 53.42 -12.33
N ASP A 107 -10.19 53.05 -13.22
CA ASP A 107 -10.21 53.38 -14.66
C ASP A 107 -9.34 52.50 -15.58
N PHE A 108 -9.64 52.63 -16.88
CA PHE A 108 -9.15 51.96 -18.10
C PHE A 108 -7.71 52.27 -18.56
N LYS A 109 -7.04 51.30 -19.21
CA LYS A 109 -6.37 51.40 -20.56
C LYS A 109 -5.74 50.04 -20.95
N LYS A 110 -6.31 49.28 -21.89
CA LYS A 110 -6.14 49.23 -23.38
C LYS A 110 -4.78 48.67 -23.89
N GLU A 111 -4.82 47.37 -24.25
CA GLU A 111 -4.37 46.67 -25.49
C GLU A 111 -3.43 47.39 -26.51
N PRO A 112 -2.58 46.65 -27.27
CA PRO A 112 -3.10 45.87 -28.41
C PRO A 112 -2.43 44.51 -28.76
N LYS A 113 -3.21 43.78 -29.57
CA LYS A 113 -3.00 42.52 -30.28
C LYS A 113 -2.00 42.63 -31.46
N LYS A 114 -1.48 41.48 -31.91
CA LYS A 114 -1.20 41.24 -33.35
C LYS A 114 -1.63 39.82 -33.76
N GLU A 115 -2.24 39.77 -34.94
CA GLU A 115 -2.87 38.63 -35.61
C GLU A 115 -1.91 37.90 -36.58
N PHE A 116 -2.33 36.67 -36.90
CA PHE A 116 -1.97 35.68 -37.90
C PHE A 116 -1.28 36.11 -39.22
N VAL A 117 -0.39 35.23 -39.72
CA VAL A 117 -0.35 34.78 -41.13
C VAL A 117 0.01 33.29 -41.20
N LYS A 118 -0.75 32.53 -42.01
CA LYS A 118 -0.47 31.16 -42.49
C LYS A 118 0.26 31.24 -43.83
N GLU A 119 1.18 30.33 -44.11
CA GLU A 119 1.45 29.90 -45.49
C GLU A 119 1.93 28.43 -45.54
N ASN A 120 1.38 27.69 -46.50
CA ASN A 120 1.61 26.28 -46.80
C ASN A 120 2.78 26.13 -47.79
N LYS A 121 3.59 25.06 -47.71
CA LYS A 121 3.65 23.98 -48.74
C LYS A 121 4.74 22.91 -48.49
N THR A 122 4.26 21.65 -48.53
CA THR A 122 4.81 20.43 -49.14
C THR A 122 6.19 19.87 -48.80
N GLU A 123 6.12 18.66 -48.22
CA GLU A 123 6.79 17.40 -48.64
C GLU A 123 8.31 17.36 -48.77
N THR A 124 8.94 16.60 -47.86
CA THR A 124 9.83 15.49 -48.24
C THR A 124 9.77 14.40 -47.16
N ALA A 125 9.63 13.16 -47.63
CA ALA A 125 9.55 11.95 -46.83
C ALA A 125 10.94 11.53 -46.32
N SER A 126 11.02 11.07 -45.06
CA SER A 126 11.63 9.77 -44.70
C SER A 126 11.75 9.57 -43.19
N ALA A 127 11.66 8.29 -42.82
CA ALA A 127 12.08 7.67 -41.57
C ALA A 127 11.13 7.79 -40.35
N VAL A 128 10.11 6.94 -40.43
CA VAL A 128 9.47 6.28 -39.29
C VAL A 128 10.53 5.68 -38.36
N THR A 129 10.48 6.01 -37.06
CA THR A 129 10.70 5.03 -35.98
C THR A 129 9.86 5.46 -34.79
N ALA A 130 8.67 4.88 -34.71
CA ALA A 130 7.80 4.96 -33.56
C ALA A 130 8.43 4.15 -32.42
N ALA A 131 8.99 4.83 -31.43
CA ALA A 131 9.25 4.24 -30.13
C ALA A 131 7.92 4.20 -29.35
N ALA A 132 7.13 3.16 -29.60
CA ALA A 132 6.01 2.82 -28.74
C ALA A 132 6.55 2.50 -27.32
N PRO A 133 5.97 3.05 -26.25
CA PRO A 133 6.32 2.60 -24.91
C PRO A 133 5.94 1.12 -24.79
N VAL A 134 6.94 0.31 -24.46
CA VAL A 134 6.79 -1.08 -24.08
C VAL A 134 5.79 -1.13 -22.93
N TYR A 135 4.57 -1.57 -23.21
CA TYR A 135 3.60 -1.90 -22.18
C TYR A 135 4.14 -3.15 -21.48
N GLU A 136 4.67 -2.98 -20.27
CA GLU A 136 4.92 -4.09 -19.37
C GLU A 136 3.60 -4.81 -19.13
N GLU A 137 3.49 -6.03 -19.66
CA GLU A 137 2.41 -6.95 -19.35
C GLU A 137 2.37 -7.10 -17.82
N LYS A 138 1.29 -6.58 -17.22
CA LYS A 138 0.99 -6.86 -15.81
C LYS A 138 0.84 -8.37 -15.70
N LYS A 139 1.84 -9.03 -15.10
CA LYS A 139 1.72 -10.42 -14.62
C LYS A 139 0.39 -10.53 -13.89
N GLU A 140 -0.53 -11.30 -14.45
CA GLU A 140 -1.74 -11.71 -13.75
C GLU A 140 -1.26 -12.53 -12.56
N LEU A 141 -1.36 -11.93 -11.36
CA LEU A 141 -1.06 -12.61 -10.12
C LEU A 141 -2.08 -13.75 -10.00
N HIS A 142 -1.65 -14.98 -10.29
CA HIS A 142 -2.45 -16.16 -10.00
C HIS A 142 -2.84 -16.12 -8.52
N VAL A 143 -4.13 -16.01 -8.26
CA VAL A 143 -4.66 -15.98 -6.90
C VAL A 143 -4.42 -17.36 -6.30
N ALA A 144 -3.55 -17.43 -5.31
CA ALA A 144 -3.29 -18.67 -4.59
C ALA A 144 -4.52 -19.04 -3.77
N VAL A 145 -4.75 -20.34 -3.61
CA VAL A 145 -5.81 -20.85 -2.73
C VAL A 145 -5.53 -20.35 -1.32
N VAL A 146 -6.49 -19.63 -0.74
CA VAL A 146 -6.40 -19.12 0.62
C VAL A 146 -6.33 -20.31 1.58
N THR A 147 -5.22 -20.46 2.28
CA THR A 147 -5.08 -21.49 3.31
C THR A 147 -5.65 -20.99 4.64
N GLU A 148 -6.19 -21.90 5.44
CA GLU A 148 -6.67 -21.59 6.81
C GLU A 148 -5.56 -20.98 7.69
N ALA A 149 -4.31 -21.35 7.43
CA ALA A 149 -3.15 -20.77 8.13
C ALA A 149 -3.02 -19.27 7.85
N THR A 150 -3.21 -18.83 6.60
CA THR A 150 -3.13 -17.41 6.22
C THR A 150 -4.25 -16.59 6.85
N GLN A 151 -5.46 -17.16 6.96
CA GLN A 151 -6.58 -16.52 7.64
C GLN A 151 -6.24 -16.23 9.10
N LYS A 152 -5.76 -17.25 9.83
CA LYS A 152 -5.36 -17.12 11.23
C LYS A 152 -4.22 -16.10 11.42
N ILE A 153 -3.26 -16.05 10.51
CA ILE A 153 -2.17 -15.06 10.56
C ILE A 153 -2.73 -13.64 10.40
N CYS A 154 -3.64 -13.43 9.44
CA CYS A 154 -4.24 -12.13 9.20
C CYS A 154 -5.12 -11.67 10.37
N GLU A 155 -5.93 -12.56 10.92
CA GLU A 155 -6.78 -12.30 12.10
C GLU A 155 -5.93 -11.94 13.31
N LYS A 156 -4.88 -12.73 13.60
CA LYS A 156 -3.95 -12.46 14.70
C LYS A 156 -3.26 -11.10 14.53
N PHE A 157 -2.76 -10.81 13.32
CA PHE A 157 -2.12 -9.52 13.02
C PHE A 157 -3.09 -8.35 13.25
N LEU A 158 -4.33 -8.45 12.74
CA LEU A 158 -5.33 -7.42 12.93
C LEU A 158 -5.66 -7.25 14.42
N GLN A 159 -5.87 -8.33 15.17
CA GLN A 159 -6.12 -8.27 16.62
C GLN A 159 -4.99 -7.56 17.37
N GLU A 160 -3.73 -7.91 17.10
CA GLU A 160 -2.57 -7.28 17.74
C GLU A 160 -2.49 -5.78 17.43
N VAL A 161 -2.73 -5.38 16.18
CA VAL A 161 -2.73 -3.97 15.77
C VAL A 161 -3.88 -3.20 16.43
N LEU A 162 -5.08 -3.77 16.44
CA LEU A 162 -6.27 -3.16 17.03
C LEU A 162 -6.09 -2.96 18.55
N GLN A 163 -5.53 -3.95 19.22
CA GLN A 163 -5.21 -3.88 20.64
C GLN A 163 -4.12 -2.84 20.93
N ALA A 164 -3.06 -2.78 20.11
CA ALA A 164 -2.00 -1.77 20.24
C ALA A 164 -2.52 -0.33 20.01
N MET A 165 -3.56 -0.17 19.16
CA MET A 165 -4.26 1.10 18.97
C MET A 165 -5.19 1.47 20.15
N GLY A 166 -5.31 0.59 21.16
CA GLY A 166 -6.20 0.80 22.30
C GLY A 166 -7.67 0.71 21.92
N MET A 167 -7.98 0.02 20.81
CA MET A 167 -9.36 -0.28 20.49
C MET A 167 -9.80 -1.51 21.26
N GLY A 168 -11.03 -1.50 21.77
CA GLY A 168 -11.57 -2.58 22.59
C GLY A 168 -11.79 -3.88 21.82
N GLU A 169 -12.77 -4.67 22.25
CA GLU A 169 -13.11 -5.91 21.54
C GLU A 169 -13.67 -5.59 20.15
N VAL A 170 -13.00 -6.11 19.11
CA VAL A 170 -13.44 -6.04 17.72
C VAL A 170 -13.69 -7.45 17.24
N THR A 171 -14.89 -7.70 16.74
CA THR A 171 -15.26 -8.94 16.08
C THR A 171 -14.72 -8.93 14.66
N ILE A 172 -13.94 -9.97 14.31
CA ILE A 172 -13.39 -10.16 12.97
C ILE A 172 -14.02 -11.40 12.38
N VAL A 173 -14.58 -11.27 11.18
CA VAL A 173 -15.15 -12.39 10.41
C VAL A 173 -14.37 -12.51 9.11
N SER A 174 -13.74 -13.66 8.89
CA SER A 174 -13.06 -13.98 7.65
C SER A 174 -13.90 -14.91 6.77
N SER A 175 -13.97 -14.60 5.48
CA SER A 175 -14.62 -15.42 4.46
C SER A 175 -13.83 -15.40 3.16
N ILE A 176 -14.07 -16.39 2.30
CA ILE A 176 -13.49 -16.43 0.95
C ILE A 176 -14.57 -15.97 -0.02
N ASP A 177 -14.29 -14.90 -0.77
CA ASP A 177 -15.16 -14.39 -1.82
C ASP A 177 -15.22 -15.35 -3.04
N GLU A 178 -16.22 -15.19 -3.89
CA GLU A 178 -16.35 -15.88 -5.19
C GLU A 178 -15.12 -15.71 -6.09
N GLU A 179 -14.36 -14.63 -5.91
CA GLU A 179 -13.11 -14.30 -6.62
C GLU A 179 -11.86 -14.99 -6.02
N GLY A 180 -12.03 -15.82 -4.99
CA GLY A 180 -10.91 -16.43 -4.24
C GLY A 180 -10.13 -15.46 -3.36
N ALA A 181 -10.67 -14.25 -3.11
CA ALA A 181 -10.08 -13.26 -2.22
C ALA A 181 -10.45 -13.54 -0.76
N LEU A 182 -9.52 -13.28 0.16
CA LEU A 182 -9.79 -13.28 1.59
C LEU A 182 -10.50 -11.98 1.96
N ALA A 183 -11.81 -12.06 2.21
CA ALA A 183 -12.60 -10.96 2.73
C ALA A 183 -12.59 -11.01 4.26
N ILE A 184 -12.26 -9.87 4.88
CA ILE A 184 -12.26 -9.71 6.33
C ILE A 184 -13.19 -8.55 6.64
N GLU A 185 -14.27 -8.86 7.37
CA GLU A 185 -15.21 -7.88 7.91
C GLU A 185 -14.89 -7.66 9.38
N MET A 186 -14.77 -6.39 9.78
CA MET A 186 -14.58 -6.04 11.19
C MET A 186 -15.78 -5.27 11.71
N SER A 187 -16.21 -5.61 12.92
CA SER A 187 -17.34 -4.98 13.61
C SER A 187 -17.01 -4.79 15.07
N GLY A 188 -17.39 -3.66 15.66
CA GLY A 188 -17.17 -3.42 17.07
C GLY A 188 -17.42 -1.96 17.45
N ASP A 189 -17.02 -1.61 18.66
CA ASP A 189 -17.13 -0.23 19.13
C ASP A 189 -16.02 0.65 18.52
N ASN A 190 -16.34 1.91 18.26
CA ASN A 190 -15.40 2.92 17.73
C ASN A 190 -14.82 2.63 16.33
N MET A 191 -15.53 1.92 15.45
CA MET A 191 -15.12 1.70 14.04
C MET A 191 -14.82 3.00 13.27
N GLY A 192 -15.39 4.14 13.69
CA GLY A 192 -15.07 5.45 13.13
C GLY A 192 -13.58 5.79 13.14
N ILE A 193 -12.82 5.32 14.14
CA ILE A 193 -11.36 5.50 14.23
C ILE A 193 -10.64 4.64 13.18
N LEU A 194 -11.09 3.40 12.96
CA LEU A 194 -10.54 2.50 11.94
C LEU A 194 -10.81 2.93 10.52
N ILE A 195 -11.98 3.51 10.29
CA ILE A 195 -12.27 4.12 9.00
C ILE A 195 -11.28 5.27 8.80
N GLY A 196 -11.04 6.06 9.84
CA GLY A 196 -10.17 7.23 9.78
C GLY A 196 -10.71 8.29 8.84
N LYS A 197 -9.88 9.29 8.52
CA LYS A 197 -10.32 10.38 7.63
C LYS A 197 -10.53 9.84 6.21
N ARG A 198 -11.80 9.68 5.83
CA ARG A 198 -12.22 9.21 4.49
C ARG A 198 -11.78 7.79 4.13
N GLY A 199 -11.51 6.92 5.10
CA GLY A 199 -11.10 5.53 4.82
C GLY A 199 -9.60 5.29 4.80
N GLN A 200 -8.77 6.32 5.05
CA GLN A 200 -7.31 6.22 4.96
C GLN A 200 -6.72 5.17 5.90
N THR A 201 -7.24 5.06 7.12
CA THR A 201 -6.77 4.07 8.10
C THR A 201 -7.15 2.66 7.66
N LEU A 202 -8.39 2.46 7.20
CA LEU A 202 -8.87 1.19 6.65
C LEU A 202 -8.04 0.74 5.44
N ASP A 203 -7.73 1.66 4.52
CA ASP A 203 -6.88 1.38 3.36
C ASP A 203 -5.45 1.01 3.77
N SER A 204 -4.90 1.69 4.79
CA SER A 204 -3.56 1.41 5.32
C SER A 204 -3.50 0.04 6.00
N LEU A 205 -4.51 -0.30 6.80
CA LEU A 205 -4.64 -1.63 7.41
C LEU A 205 -4.76 -2.71 6.35
N GLN A 206 -5.63 -2.53 5.35
CA GLN A 206 -5.75 -3.46 4.25
C GLN A 206 -4.41 -3.69 3.54
N TYR A 207 -3.63 -2.64 3.33
CA TYR A 207 -2.31 -2.74 2.70
C TYR A 207 -1.33 -3.56 3.54
N LEU A 208 -1.28 -3.32 4.85
CA LEU A 208 -0.42 -4.08 5.76
C LEU A 208 -0.85 -5.54 5.86
N THR A 209 -2.15 -5.81 5.99
CA THR A 209 -2.67 -7.17 6.03
C THR A 209 -2.40 -7.92 4.72
N ASN A 210 -2.50 -7.26 3.57
CA ASN A 210 -2.08 -7.84 2.30
C ASN A 210 -0.59 -8.23 2.31
N ARG A 211 0.29 -7.38 2.83
CA ARG A 211 1.73 -7.72 2.94
C ARG A 211 1.98 -8.89 3.89
N VAL A 212 1.26 -8.95 5.01
CA VAL A 212 1.37 -10.03 5.99
C VAL A 212 0.91 -11.36 5.38
N ALA A 213 -0.25 -11.37 4.69
CA ALA A 213 -0.78 -12.56 4.04
C ALA A 213 0.20 -13.16 3.01
N ASN A 214 0.92 -12.30 2.29
CA ASN A 214 1.81 -12.69 1.20
C ASN A 214 3.28 -12.89 1.64
N LYS A 215 3.60 -12.77 2.93
CA LYS A 215 5.00 -12.87 3.40
C LYS A 215 5.57 -14.29 3.32
N SER A 216 4.74 -15.32 3.39
CA SER A 216 5.17 -16.71 3.61
C SER A 216 4.45 -17.73 2.73
N GLN A 217 3.90 -17.30 1.59
CA GLN A 217 3.21 -18.19 0.65
C GLN A 217 3.80 -18.09 -0.75
N ASP A 218 3.88 -19.23 -1.45
CA ASP A 218 4.36 -19.33 -2.83
C ASP A 218 3.32 -18.86 -3.87
N GLY A 219 2.40 -17.97 -3.48
CA GLY A 219 1.47 -17.33 -4.40
C GLY A 219 0.73 -16.14 -3.78
N TYR A 220 -0.05 -15.44 -4.61
CA TYR A 220 -0.62 -14.15 -4.22
C TYR A 220 -2.02 -14.29 -3.63
N VAL A 221 -2.16 -13.97 -2.35
CA VAL A 221 -3.46 -13.87 -1.67
C VAL A 221 -3.92 -12.42 -1.72
N ARG A 222 -5.10 -12.20 -2.30
CA ARG A 222 -5.76 -10.89 -2.29
C ARG A 222 -6.60 -10.76 -1.02
N VAL A 223 -6.28 -9.79 -0.17
CA VAL A 223 -7.04 -9.47 1.04
C VAL A 223 -7.89 -8.22 0.81
N LYS A 224 -9.18 -8.32 1.10
CA LYS A 224 -10.14 -7.21 1.15
C LYS A 224 -10.54 -6.98 2.60
N LEU A 225 -10.44 -5.74 3.05
CA LEU A 225 -10.83 -5.33 4.40
C LEU A 225 -11.96 -4.31 4.29
N ASP A 226 -13.05 -4.56 4.99
CA ASP A 226 -14.15 -3.60 5.13
C ASP A 226 -14.71 -3.59 6.57
N THR A 227 -15.45 -2.53 6.85
CA THR A 227 -16.11 -2.29 8.13
C THR A 227 -17.49 -1.72 7.87
N GLU A 228 -18.54 -2.44 8.26
CA GLU A 228 -19.94 -2.01 8.16
C GLU A 228 -20.31 -1.47 6.76
N ASP A 229 -19.90 -2.13 5.68
CA ASP A 229 -20.13 -1.65 4.30
C ASP A 229 -19.65 -0.21 4.03
N TYR A 230 -18.61 0.25 4.74
CA TYR A 230 -18.14 1.64 4.66
C TYR A 230 -17.79 2.02 3.22
N ARG A 231 -17.11 1.13 2.47
CA ARG A 231 -16.71 1.42 1.08
C ARG A 231 -17.91 1.71 0.19
N LYS A 232 -18.99 0.94 0.32
CA LYS A 232 -20.24 1.12 -0.43
C LYS A 232 -20.93 2.43 -0.05
N ARG A 233 -21.11 2.68 1.25
CA ARG A 233 -21.72 3.93 1.76
C ARG A 233 -20.92 5.16 1.34
N ARG A 234 -19.59 5.08 1.38
CA ARG A 234 -18.68 6.16 0.99
C ARG A 234 -18.77 6.48 -0.50
N LYS A 235 -18.79 5.46 -1.36
CA LYS A 235 -18.97 5.62 -2.81
C LYS A 235 -20.27 6.36 -3.12
N GLN A 236 -21.39 5.93 -2.55
CA GLN A 236 -22.69 6.59 -2.74
C GLN A 236 -22.67 8.06 -2.29
N THR A 237 -22.01 8.34 -1.15
CA THR A 237 -21.87 9.71 -0.64
C THR A 237 -21.10 10.61 -1.61
N LEU A 238 -20.01 10.09 -2.21
CA LEU A 238 -19.21 10.82 -3.20
C LEU A 238 -19.97 11.05 -4.51
N GLU A 239 -20.73 10.06 -4.97
CA GLU A 239 -21.60 10.21 -6.15
C GLU A 239 -22.67 11.27 -5.93
N ASN A 240 -23.29 11.30 -4.75
CA ASN A 240 -24.28 12.31 -4.38
C ASN A 240 -23.65 13.72 -4.27
N LEU A 241 -22.46 13.81 -3.67
CA LEU A 241 -21.68 15.06 -3.64
C LEU A 241 -21.41 15.56 -5.06
N ALA A 242 -20.97 14.68 -5.95
CA ALA A 242 -20.69 15.02 -7.34
C ALA A 242 -21.93 15.60 -8.05
N LYS A 243 -23.08 14.92 -7.95
CA LYS A 243 -24.36 15.38 -8.51
C LYS A 243 -24.79 16.74 -7.96
N ASN A 244 -24.65 16.94 -6.65
CA ASN A 244 -24.98 18.21 -5.99
C ASN A 244 -24.08 19.36 -6.44
N ILE A 245 -22.78 19.12 -6.58
CA ILE A 245 -21.84 20.13 -7.09
C ILE A 245 -22.11 20.42 -8.56
N ALA A 246 -22.36 19.41 -9.39
CA ALA A 246 -22.73 19.62 -10.78
C ALA A 246 -23.99 20.49 -10.90
N TYR A 247 -25.01 20.27 -10.08
CA TYR A 247 -26.20 21.13 -10.04
C TYR A 247 -25.85 22.59 -9.69
N LYS A 248 -25.01 22.80 -8.66
CA LYS A 248 -24.56 24.15 -8.27
C LYS A 248 -23.74 24.83 -9.38
N VAL A 249 -22.86 24.11 -10.05
CA VAL A 249 -22.06 24.61 -11.19
C VAL A 249 -22.96 24.98 -12.36
N LYS A 250 -23.93 24.13 -12.71
CA LYS A 250 -24.90 24.38 -13.78
C LYS A 250 -25.73 25.65 -13.53
N ARG A 251 -26.15 25.87 -12.27
CA ARG A 251 -26.95 27.04 -11.88
C ARG A 251 -26.11 28.32 -11.77
N SER A 252 -24.95 28.25 -11.13
CA SER A 252 -24.10 29.42 -10.89
C SER A 252 -23.25 29.83 -12.09
N ARG A 253 -23.02 28.89 -13.04
CA ARG A 253 -22.07 29.02 -14.15
C ARG A 253 -20.63 29.36 -13.70
N LYS A 254 -20.29 29.06 -12.45
CA LYS A 254 -18.95 29.23 -11.90
C LYS A 254 -18.31 27.88 -11.60
N PRO A 255 -16.99 27.74 -11.83
CA PRO A 255 -16.28 26.53 -11.43
C PRO A 255 -16.30 26.37 -9.90
N ILE A 256 -16.36 25.14 -9.42
CA ILE A 256 -16.28 24.81 -8.00
C ILE A 256 -15.17 23.79 -7.80
N SER A 257 -14.22 24.11 -6.94
CA SER A 257 -13.17 23.20 -6.49
C SER A 257 -13.67 22.41 -5.27
N LEU A 258 -13.54 21.09 -5.32
CA LEU A 258 -13.80 20.21 -4.18
C LEU A 258 -12.62 20.20 -3.20
N GLU A 259 -12.82 19.54 -2.06
CA GLU A 259 -11.73 19.27 -1.13
C GLU A 259 -10.68 18.33 -1.77
N PRO A 260 -9.40 18.42 -1.36
CA PRO A 260 -8.38 17.45 -1.75
C PRO A 260 -8.82 16.03 -1.40
N MET A 261 -8.57 15.05 -2.25
CA MET A 261 -9.01 13.67 -2.03
C MET A 261 -8.13 12.66 -2.77
N ASN A 262 -8.14 11.41 -2.31
CA ASN A 262 -7.25 10.38 -2.85
C ASN A 262 -7.60 10.06 -4.33
N PRO A 263 -6.67 9.45 -5.11
CA PRO A 263 -6.92 9.14 -6.51
C PRO A 263 -8.19 8.32 -6.78
N TYR A 264 -8.56 7.40 -5.87
CA TYR A 264 -9.74 6.56 -5.99
C TYR A 264 -11.04 7.38 -5.85
N GLU A 265 -11.13 8.26 -4.85
CA GLU A 265 -12.26 9.16 -4.64
C GLU A 265 -12.43 10.12 -5.83
N ARG A 266 -11.33 10.67 -6.36
CA ARG A 266 -11.37 11.53 -7.56
C ARG A 266 -11.97 10.80 -8.75
N ARG A 267 -11.56 9.53 -8.95
CA ARG A 267 -12.08 8.69 -10.03
C ARG A 267 -13.59 8.44 -9.90
N ILE A 268 -14.10 8.25 -8.68
CA ILE A 268 -15.56 8.10 -8.44
C ILE A 268 -16.29 9.37 -8.91
N ILE A 269 -15.79 10.56 -8.56
CA ILE A 269 -16.41 11.84 -8.96
C ILE A 269 -16.35 12.02 -10.48
N HIS A 270 -15.19 11.77 -11.10
CA HIS A 270 -15.04 11.85 -12.55
C HIS A 270 -16.01 10.90 -13.26
N SER A 271 -16.09 9.65 -12.80
CA SER A 271 -17.00 8.65 -13.37
C SER A 271 -18.47 9.01 -13.18
N ALA A 272 -18.85 9.54 -12.02
CA ALA A 272 -20.22 9.93 -11.72
C ALA A 272 -20.72 11.11 -12.58
N LEU A 273 -19.81 11.98 -13.02
CA LEU A 273 -20.13 13.15 -13.86
C LEU A 273 -19.78 12.97 -15.33
N GLN A 274 -19.21 11.83 -15.73
CA GLN A 274 -18.77 11.57 -17.09
C GLN A 274 -19.91 11.66 -18.12
N ALA A 275 -21.13 11.30 -17.72
CA ALA A 275 -22.31 11.31 -18.58
C ALA A 275 -23.05 12.67 -18.61
N ASP A 276 -22.61 13.69 -17.86
CA ASP A 276 -23.29 15.00 -17.84
C ASP A 276 -22.62 15.99 -18.79
N ASP A 277 -23.17 16.16 -20.00
CA ASP A 277 -22.64 17.06 -21.03
C ASP A 277 -22.54 18.54 -20.63
N ARG A 278 -23.22 18.94 -19.55
CA ARG A 278 -23.26 20.35 -19.11
C ARG A 278 -22.12 20.71 -18.17
N VAL A 279 -21.34 19.75 -17.70
CA VAL A 279 -20.19 19.98 -16.82
C VAL A 279 -18.97 19.19 -17.31
N SER A 280 -17.79 19.69 -17.00
CA SER A 280 -16.52 19.00 -17.18
C SER A 280 -15.83 18.88 -15.83
N THR A 281 -14.95 17.90 -15.71
CA THR A 281 -14.21 17.65 -14.48
C THR A 281 -12.74 17.44 -14.80
N HIS A 282 -11.86 18.05 -14.01
CA HIS A 282 -10.42 17.82 -14.08
C HIS A 282 -9.80 17.84 -12.68
N SER A 283 -8.67 17.16 -12.51
CA SER A 283 -7.96 17.11 -11.22
C SER A 283 -6.81 18.12 -11.21
N GLU A 284 -6.81 19.05 -10.26
CA GLU A 284 -5.77 20.09 -10.08
C GLU A 284 -5.00 19.91 -8.76
N GLY A 285 -3.75 20.38 -8.74
CA GLY A 285 -2.85 20.33 -7.58
C GLY A 285 -1.98 19.08 -7.52
N GLU A 286 -1.07 19.05 -6.55
CA GLU A 286 -0.17 17.92 -6.27
C GLU A 286 -0.63 17.13 -5.04
N GLU A 287 -0.31 15.84 -4.99
CA GLU A 287 -0.62 15.00 -3.83
C GLU A 287 0.15 15.54 -2.61
N PRO A 288 -0.46 15.68 -1.41
CA PRO A 288 -1.80 15.24 -0.97
C PRO A 288 -2.93 16.26 -1.15
N TYR A 289 -2.64 17.42 -1.73
CA TYR A 289 -3.58 18.53 -1.90
C TYR A 289 -4.35 18.49 -3.22
N ARG A 290 -4.19 17.42 -3.99
CA ARG A 290 -4.82 17.24 -5.30
C ARG A 290 -6.34 17.08 -5.15
N ARG A 291 -7.09 17.84 -5.93
CA ARG A 291 -8.55 17.96 -5.83
C ARG A 291 -9.23 17.93 -7.19
N VAL A 292 -10.52 17.62 -7.22
CA VAL A 292 -11.33 17.70 -8.44
C VAL A 292 -11.94 19.10 -8.55
N VAL A 293 -11.86 19.69 -9.74
CA VAL A 293 -12.55 20.91 -10.10
C VAL A 293 -13.64 20.57 -11.09
N VAL A 294 -14.85 21.06 -10.83
CA VAL A 294 -16.01 20.89 -11.71
C VAL A 294 -16.28 22.22 -12.40
N THR A 295 -16.16 22.23 -13.73
CA THR A 295 -16.33 23.40 -14.59
C THR A 295 -17.63 23.28 -15.40
N PRO A 296 -18.37 24.38 -15.64
CA PRO A 296 -19.50 24.35 -16.56
C PRO A 296 -18.99 24.26 -18.00
N ASN A 297 -19.62 23.41 -18.83
CA ASN A 297 -19.34 23.42 -20.26
C ASN A 297 -20.01 24.63 -20.91
N ARG A 298 -19.28 25.32 -21.79
CA ARG A 298 -19.85 26.37 -22.63
C ARG A 298 -20.62 25.67 -23.76
N ARG A 299 -21.94 25.88 -23.79
CA ARG A 299 -22.73 25.71 -25.02
C ARG A 299 -22.54 26.93 -25.90
#